data_AF-A0A848ZLD6-F1
#
_entry.id   AF-A0A848ZLD6-F1
#
_cell.length_a   1.000
_cell.length_b   1.000
_cell.length_c   1.000
_cell.angle_alpha   90.00
_cell.angle_beta   90.00
_cell.angle_gamma   90.00
#
_symmetry.space_group_name_H-M   'P 1'
#
loop_
_entity.id
_entity.type
_entity.pdbx_description
1 polymer ?
#
loop_
_entity_poly.entity_id
_entity_poly.type
_entity_poly.pdbx_seq_one_letter_code
_entity_poly.pdbx_strand_id
1 'polypeptide(L)'
;MILHTPTVLILFASFVTAVLGIYGGIFAFRSARLSGGDLTSDKITDLESKTRFLLIVVSVVIVVRILAMPIFYWALESAVPDIPGAMCAFGVTRVIPGLTRTLQYLQFPVLFLGVGWLLLNAVDGKTRHQPFLPRKLYAFSAISIPIVLESLGDLYLFSSIKPPPGSGLSCCSTVADVASRPTALVAGIFLGPGGAGVAFNTYVLATLLFLAFLTFVVWKGLWRLSYLVIGCIMAVILLPIFWIA
;
A
#
# COMPACT_ATOMS: atom_id res chain seq x y z
N MET A 1 -17.24 9.52 -20.13
CA MET A 1 -15.94 9.12 -19.56
C MET A 1 -15.34 10.35 -18.91
N ILE A 2 -15.13 10.27 -17.62
CA ILE A 2 -14.60 11.34 -16.78
C ILE A 2 -13.09 11.32 -16.96
N LEU A 3 -12.60 12.00 -17.99
CA LEU A 3 -11.17 12.00 -18.32
C LEU A 3 -10.50 13.20 -17.66
N HIS A 4 -10.55 13.25 -16.33
CA HIS A 4 -9.75 14.19 -15.56
C HIS A 4 -8.29 13.71 -15.49
N THR A 5 -7.35 14.66 -15.56
CA THR A 5 -5.90 14.41 -15.50
C THR A 5 -5.47 13.43 -14.40
N PRO A 6 -5.92 13.55 -13.13
CA PRO A 6 -5.52 12.60 -12.07
C PRO A 6 -6.05 11.18 -12.30
N THR A 7 -7.22 11.00 -12.91
CA THR A 7 -7.80 9.68 -13.24
C THR A 7 -6.97 8.96 -14.29
N VAL A 8 -6.50 9.67 -15.32
CA VAL A 8 -5.61 9.09 -16.33
C VAL A 8 -4.27 8.70 -15.70
N LEU A 9 -3.77 9.54 -14.79
CA LEU A 9 -2.47 9.33 -14.18
C LEU A 9 -2.46 8.14 -13.21
N ILE A 10 -3.52 7.96 -12.42
CA ILE A 10 -3.66 6.77 -11.55
C ILE A 10 -3.85 5.50 -12.38
N LEU A 11 -4.66 5.53 -13.45
CA LEU A 11 -4.82 4.38 -14.35
C LEU A 11 -3.49 3.96 -14.98
N PHE A 12 -2.70 4.95 -15.44
CA PHE A 12 -1.37 4.70 -15.98
C PHE A 12 -0.42 4.12 -14.92
N ALA A 13 -0.37 4.70 -13.72
CA ALA A 13 0.44 4.21 -12.62
C ALA A 13 0.05 2.76 -12.21
N SER A 14 -1.24 2.48 -12.11
CA SER A 14 -1.77 1.14 -11.79
C SER A 14 -1.46 0.13 -12.90
N PHE A 15 -1.52 0.54 -14.18
CA PHE A 15 -1.13 -0.31 -15.30
C PHE A 15 0.38 -0.64 -15.29
N VAL A 16 1.24 0.37 -15.14
CA VAL A 16 2.70 0.17 -15.09
C VAL A 16 3.08 -0.72 -13.91
N THR A 17 2.51 -0.48 -12.73
CA THR A 17 2.78 -1.30 -11.53
C THR A 17 2.24 -2.72 -11.66
N ALA A 18 1.11 -2.93 -12.35
CA ALA A 18 0.60 -4.28 -12.64
C ALA A 18 1.57 -5.05 -13.52
N VAL A 19 2.02 -4.45 -14.63
CA VAL A 19 2.94 -5.08 -15.58
C VAL A 19 4.28 -5.41 -14.90
N LEU A 20 4.86 -4.47 -14.16
CA LEU A 20 6.11 -4.67 -13.43
C LEU A 20 5.95 -5.70 -12.30
N GLY A 21 4.81 -5.69 -11.59
CA GLY A 21 4.50 -6.66 -10.53
C GLY A 21 4.38 -8.08 -11.07
N ILE A 22 3.65 -8.28 -12.17
CA ILE A 22 3.50 -9.59 -12.83
C ILE A 22 4.86 -10.07 -13.36
N TYR A 23 5.56 -9.23 -14.10
CA TYR A 23 6.86 -9.59 -14.69
C TYR A 23 7.89 -9.92 -13.61
N GLY A 24 8.02 -9.05 -12.60
CA GLY A 24 8.91 -9.26 -11.47
C GLY A 24 8.55 -10.50 -10.65
N GLY A 25 7.27 -10.74 -10.39
CA GLY A 25 6.78 -11.91 -9.64
C GLY A 25 7.10 -13.23 -10.35
N ILE A 26 6.78 -13.33 -11.65
CA ILE A 26 7.08 -14.52 -12.46
C ILE A 26 8.60 -14.74 -12.53
N PHE A 27 9.36 -13.68 -12.75
CA PHE A 27 10.81 -13.76 -12.84
C PHE A 27 11.46 -14.21 -11.53
N ALA A 28 10.99 -13.69 -10.40
CA ALA A 28 11.46 -14.13 -9.08
C ALA A 28 11.07 -15.57 -8.78
N PHE A 29 9.86 -16.00 -9.13
CA PHE A 29 9.43 -17.38 -8.95
C PHE A 29 10.27 -18.38 -9.77
N ARG A 30 10.52 -18.07 -11.05
CA ARG A 30 11.38 -18.89 -11.92
C ARG A 30 12.81 -18.96 -11.36
N SER A 31 13.35 -17.82 -10.93
CA SER A 31 14.70 -17.75 -10.36
C SER A 31 14.80 -18.51 -9.03
N ALA A 32 13.77 -18.47 -8.19
CA ALA A 32 13.71 -19.19 -6.93
C ALA A 32 13.71 -20.72 -7.13
N ARG A 33 12.98 -21.21 -8.15
CA ARG A 33 13.00 -22.64 -8.49
C ARG A 33 14.35 -23.11 -9.00
N LEU A 34 15.02 -22.30 -9.82
CA LEU A 34 16.36 -22.63 -10.35
C LEU A 34 17.44 -22.66 -9.26
N SER A 35 17.24 -21.90 -8.17
CA SER A 35 18.16 -21.84 -7.03
C SER A 35 18.10 -23.04 -6.08
N GLY A 36 17.14 -23.96 -6.25
CA GLY A 36 16.92 -25.08 -5.33
C GLY A 36 17.80 -26.32 -5.55
N GLY A 37 18.67 -26.33 -6.56
CA GLY A 37 19.60 -27.45 -6.85
C GLY A 37 21.06 -27.10 -6.55
N ASP A 38 21.97 -28.05 -6.81
CA ASP A 38 23.42 -27.80 -6.73
C ASP A 38 23.83 -26.73 -7.76
N LEU A 39 24.27 -25.58 -7.24
CA LEU A 39 24.60 -24.39 -8.03
C LEU A 39 26.09 -24.40 -8.38
N THR A 40 26.39 -24.46 -9.68
CA THR A 40 27.75 -24.21 -10.20
C THR A 40 28.10 -22.72 -10.08
N SER A 41 29.38 -22.37 -10.03
CA SER A 41 29.82 -20.97 -9.87
C SER A 41 29.21 -20.02 -10.91
N ASP A 42 29.07 -20.46 -12.16
CA ASP A 42 28.48 -19.65 -13.23
C ASP A 42 26.99 -19.33 -13.00
N LYS A 43 26.25 -20.31 -12.45
CA LYS A 43 24.82 -20.12 -12.13
C LYS A 43 24.63 -19.15 -10.98
N ILE A 44 25.55 -19.10 -10.02
CA ILE A 44 25.50 -18.16 -8.90
C ILE A 44 25.66 -16.72 -9.41
N THR A 45 26.63 -16.47 -10.30
CA THR A 45 26.85 -15.15 -10.91
C THR A 45 25.64 -14.69 -11.74
N ASP A 46 25.03 -15.60 -12.51
CA ASP A 46 23.79 -15.30 -13.24
C ASP A 46 22.65 -14.94 -12.27
N LEU A 47 22.47 -15.70 -11.18
CA LEU A 47 21.44 -15.44 -10.18
C LEU A 47 21.62 -14.08 -9.46
N GLU A 48 22.87 -13.66 -9.21
CA GLU A 48 23.19 -12.36 -8.64
C GLU A 48 22.77 -11.21 -9.58
N SER A 49 23.07 -11.35 -10.87
CA SER A 49 22.68 -10.36 -11.89
C SER A 49 21.14 -10.20 -11.97
N LYS A 50 20.41 -11.32 -11.90
CA LYS A 50 18.95 -11.36 -11.90
C LYS A 50 18.37 -10.71 -10.65
N THR A 51 18.99 -10.94 -9.50
CA THR A 51 18.58 -10.32 -8.22
C THR A 51 18.80 -8.80 -8.25
N ARG A 52 19.86 -8.33 -8.90
CA ARG A 52 20.11 -6.89 -9.11
C ARG A 52 19.05 -6.25 -10.01
N PHE A 53 18.62 -6.93 -11.07
CA PHE A 53 17.51 -6.47 -11.90
C PHE A 53 16.20 -6.36 -11.10
N LEU A 54 15.89 -7.39 -10.28
CA LEU A 54 14.73 -7.35 -9.39
C LEU A 54 14.78 -6.17 -8.42
N LEU A 55 15.93 -5.85 -7.84
CA LEU A 55 16.11 -4.70 -6.95
C LEU A 55 15.62 -3.40 -7.62
N ILE A 56 16.04 -3.16 -8.86
CA ILE A 56 15.65 -1.97 -9.63
C ILE A 56 14.14 -1.98 -9.87
N VAL A 57 13.57 -3.09 -10.31
CA VAL A 57 12.11 -3.20 -10.54
C VAL A 57 11.32 -2.91 -9.26
N VAL A 58 11.70 -3.49 -8.12
CA VAL A 58 11.04 -3.24 -6.83
C VAL A 58 11.14 -1.78 -6.44
N SER A 59 12.32 -1.17 -6.58
CA SER A 59 12.50 0.25 -6.23
C SER A 59 11.60 1.17 -7.06
N VAL A 60 11.47 0.91 -8.37
CA VAL A 60 10.58 1.68 -9.24
C VAL A 60 9.12 1.49 -8.83
N VAL A 61 8.68 0.25 -8.59
CA VAL A 61 7.30 -0.03 -8.15
C VAL A 61 6.97 0.69 -6.84
N ILE A 62 7.88 0.67 -5.87
CA ILE A 62 7.68 1.37 -4.58
C ILE A 62 7.55 2.88 -4.79
N VAL A 63 8.45 3.50 -5.56
CA VAL A 63 8.39 4.94 -5.84
C VAL A 63 7.07 5.31 -6.52
N VAL A 64 6.65 4.55 -7.53
CA VAL A 64 5.37 4.78 -8.22
C VAL A 64 4.20 4.61 -7.25
N ARG A 65 4.24 3.64 -6.33
CA ARG A 65 3.19 3.44 -5.32
C ARG A 65 3.10 4.57 -4.30
N ILE A 66 4.25 5.10 -3.86
CA ILE A 66 4.28 6.27 -2.96
C ILE A 66 3.63 7.48 -3.63
N LEU A 67 3.89 7.69 -4.93
CA LEU A 67 3.27 8.77 -5.71
C LEU A 67 1.79 8.49 -6.01
N ALA A 68 1.42 7.23 -6.27
CA ALA A 68 0.06 6.84 -6.57
C ALA A 68 -0.91 7.14 -5.41
N MET A 69 -0.43 7.09 -4.15
CA MET A 69 -1.27 7.33 -2.98
C MET A 69 -1.93 8.72 -2.94
N PRO A 70 -1.19 9.86 -2.99
CA PRO A 70 -1.81 11.18 -3.05
C PRO A 70 -2.60 11.39 -4.34
N ILE A 71 -2.14 10.80 -5.46
CA ILE A 71 -2.83 10.89 -6.75
C ILE A 71 -4.20 10.21 -6.70
N PHE A 72 -4.33 9.09 -5.96
CA PHE A 72 -5.59 8.39 -5.76
C PHE A 72 -6.63 9.27 -5.07
N TYR A 73 -6.26 9.98 -4.01
CA TYR A 73 -7.16 10.92 -3.33
C TYR A 73 -7.54 12.10 -4.22
N TRP A 74 -6.58 12.61 -5.00
CA TRP A 74 -6.85 13.68 -5.95
C TRP A 74 -7.79 13.24 -7.08
N ALA A 75 -7.64 11.99 -7.55
CA ALA A 75 -8.54 11.39 -8.53
C ALA A 75 -9.97 11.27 -7.96
N LEU A 76 -10.11 10.87 -6.70
CA LEU A 76 -11.42 10.83 -6.02
C LEU A 76 -12.07 12.21 -5.89
N GLU A 77 -11.29 13.25 -5.58
CA GLU A 77 -11.80 14.62 -5.50
C GLU A 77 -12.23 15.14 -6.88
N SER A 78 -11.46 14.86 -7.93
CA SER A 78 -11.81 15.25 -9.29
C SER A 78 -13.04 14.53 -9.84
N ALA A 79 -13.42 13.38 -9.25
CA ALA A 79 -14.60 12.61 -9.64
C ALA A 79 -15.89 13.03 -8.92
N VAL A 80 -15.82 14.01 -8.00
CA VAL A 80 -16.99 14.56 -7.28
C VAL A 80 -18.04 15.18 -8.22
N PRO A 81 -17.71 16.08 -9.17
CA PRO A 81 -18.73 16.75 -9.99
C PRO A 81 -19.52 15.81 -10.90
N ASP A 82 -18.97 14.64 -11.22
CA ASP A 82 -19.56 13.71 -12.17
C ASP A 82 -20.52 12.68 -11.51
N ILE A 83 -20.54 12.61 -10.18
CA ILE A 83 -21.35 11.64 -9.44
C ILE A 83 -22.52 12.38 -8.79
N PRO A 84 -23.76 12.16 -9.27
CA PRO A 84 -24.94 12.80 -8.69
C PRO A 84 -25.10 12.40 -7.22
N GLY A 85 -25.15 13.38 -6.33
CA GLY A 85 -25.27 13.18 -4.88
C GLY A 85 -23.94 13.08 -4.11
N ALA A 86 -22.78 13.18 -4.76
CA ALA A 86 -21.50 13.33 -4.08
C ALA A 86 -21.16 14.82 -3.90
N MET A 87 -21.02 15.28 -2.65
CA MET A 87 -20.53 16.63 -2.33
C MET A 87 -19.04 16.69 -2.00
N CYS A 88 -18.40 15.54 -1.74
CA CYS A 88 -17.00 15.45 -1.37
C CYS A 88 -16.39 14.11 -1.80
N ALA A 89 -15.05 14.00 -1.76
CA ALA A 89 -14.33 12.76 -2.08
C ALA A 89 -14.80 11.56 -1.22
N PHE A 90 -15.27 11.80 0.01
CA PHE A 90 -15.86 10.75 0.85
C PHE A 90 -17.21 10.23 0.31
N GLY A 91 -17.97 11.06 -0.42
CA GLY A 91 -19.17 10.61 -1.12
C GLY A 91 -18.83 9.65 -2.27
N VAL A 92 -17.72 9.89 -2.97
CA VAL A 92 -17.24 9.05 -4.09
C VAL A 92 -16.86 7.65 -3.59
N THR A 93 -16.24 7.54 -2.41
CA THR A 93 -15.88 6.22 -1.83
C THR A 93 -17.10 5.38 -1.44
N ARG A 94 -18.30 5.98 -1.32
CA ARG A 94 -19.54 5.28 -0.98
C ARG A 94 -20.27 4.66 -2.18
N VAL A 95 -19.82 4.91 -3.42
CA VAL A 95 -20.39 4.27 -4.60
C VAL A 95 -20.13 2.77 -4.59
N ILE A 96 -18.91 2.37 -4.22
CA ILE A 96 -18.52 0.97 -4.00
C ILE A 96 -17.78 0.88 -2.66
N PRO A 97 -18.51 0.90 -1.53
CA PRO A 97 -17.91 1.10 -0.21
C PRO A 97 -17.03 -0.07 0.22
N GLY A 98 -17.36 -1.30 -0.19
CA GLY A 98 -16.55 -2.48 0.11
C GLY A 98 -15.19 -2.43 -0.61
N LEU A 99 -15.21 -2.20 -1.92
CA LEU A 99 -14.00 -2.18 -2.74
C LEU A 99 -13.09 -0.99 -2.41
N THR A 100 -13.64 0.22 -2.34
CA THR A 100 -12.81 1.42 -2.10
C THR A 100 -12.12 1.34 -0.73
N ARG A 101 -12.82 0.81 0.28
CA ARG A 101 -12.28 0.58 1.61
C ARG A 101 -11.19 -0.48 1.60
N THR A 102 -11.39 -1.62 0.91
CA THR A 102 -10.35 -2.66 0.84
C THR A 102 -9.10 -2.17 0.13
N LEU A 103 -9.22 -1.40 -0.96
CA LEU A 103 -8.07 -0.83 -1.66
C LEU A 103 -7.27 0.14 -0.79
N GLN A 104 -7.95 1.05 -0.08
CA GLN A 104 -7.29 1.98 0.86
C GLN A 104 -6.53 1.23 1.96
N TYR A 105 -7.09 0.13 2.48
CA TYR A 105 -6.40 -0.69 3.47
C TYR A 105 -5.27 -1.51 2.88
N LEU A 106 -5.33 -1.90 1.60
CA LEU A 106 -4.32 -2.73 0.95
C LEU A 106 -3.05 -1.94 0.58
N GLN A 107 -3.17 -0.62 0.34
CA GLN A 107 -2.05 0.27 0.02
C GLN A 107 -0.94 0.24 1.08
N PHE A 108 -1.29 0.25 2.37
CA PHE A 108 -0.32 0.23 3.46
C PHE A 108 0.50 -1.07 3.51
N PRO A 109 -0.08 -2.26 3.73
CA PRO A 109 0.68 -3.49 3.85
C PRO A 109 1.52 -3.77 2.60
N VAL A 110 1.04 -3.42 1.40
CA VAL A 110 1.82 -3.56 0.16
C VAL A 110 3.08 -2.70 0.19
N LEU A 111 2.96 -1.43 0.58
CA LEU A 111 4.11 -0.53 0.72
C LEU A 111 5.10 -1.03 1.78
N PHE A 112 4.59 -1.43 2.95
CA PHE A 112 5.40 -1.95 4.05
C PHE A 112 6.16 -3.23 3.67
N LEU A 113 5.47 -4.19 3.02
CA LEU A 113 6.08 -5.42 2.54
C LEU A 113 7.15 -5.16 1.48
N GLY A 114 6.89 -4.24 0.54
CA GLY A 114 7.84 -3.85 -0.49
C GLY A 114 9.10 -3.21 0.10
N VAL A 115 8.94 -2.22 0.97
CA VAL A 115 10.06 -1.53 1.64
C VAL A 115 10.84 -2.51 2.54
N GLY A 116 10.13 -3.36 3.30
CA GLY A 116 10.74 -4.40 4.13
C GLY A 116 11.60 -5.37 3.33
N TRP A 117 11.15 -5.77 2.13
CA TRP A 117 11.94 -6.62 1.25
C TRP A 117 13.18 -5.90 0.69
N LEU A 118 13.06 -4.60 0.37
CA LEU A 118 14.18 -3.78 -0.10
C LEU A 118 15.26 -3.64 0.99
N LEU A 119 14.85 -3.40 2.24
CA LEU A 119 15.71 -3.38 3.41
C LEU A 119 16.42 -4.72 3.61
N LEU A 120 15.68 -5.83 3.54
CA LEU A 120 16.26 -7.17 3.63
C LEU A 120 17.32 -7.40 2.56
N ASN A 121 17.10 -6.90 1.33
CA ASN A 121 18.09 -6.94 0.26
C ASN A 121 19.38 -6.18 0.60
N ALA A 122 19.24 -4.98 1.15
CA ALA A 122 20.38 -4.12 1.48
C ALA A 122 21.25 -4.72 2.59
N VAL A 123 20.65 -5.48 3.51
CA VAL A 123 21.38 -6.24 4.55
C VAL A 123 22.13 -7.40 3.95
N ASP A 124 21.45 -8.20 3.15
CA ASP A 124 22.02 -9.44 2.60
C ASP A 124 23.18 -9.12 1.64
N GLY A 125 23.16 -7.96 1.00
CA GLY A 125 24.28 -7.44 0.20
C GLY A 125 25.54 -7.10 0.99
N LYS A 126 25.49 -7.00 2.33
CA LYS A 126 26.68 -6.77 3.18
C LYS A 126 27.38 -8.06 3.62
N THR A 127 26.74 -9.22 3.44
CA THR A 127 27.27 -10.52 3.82
C THR A 127 27.88 -11.24 2.62
N ARG A 128 29.14 -11.72 2.76
CA ARG A 128 29.95 -12.28 1.66
C ARG A 128 29.45 -13.62 1.12
N HIS A 129 28.68 -14.35 1.93
CA HIS A 129 27.88 -15.49 1.49
C HIS A 129 26.43 -15.05 1.67
N GLN A 130 25.60 -15.16 0.64
CA GLN A 130 24.16 -14.82 0.64
C GLN A 130 23.33 -16.11 0.86
N PRO A 131 23.26 -16.67 2.08
CA PRO A 131 22.59 -17.94 2.32
C PRO A 131 21.06 -17.87 2.16
N PHE A 132 20.48 -16.67 2.07
CA PHE A 132 19.03 -16.46 2.03
C PHE A 132 18.46 -16.16 0.64
N LEU A 133 19.28 -16.25 -0.42
CA LEU A 133 18.91 -15.93 -1.79
C LEU A 133 17.59 -16.62 -2.28
N PRO A 134 17.37 -17.94 -2.11
CA PRO A 134 16.12 -18.56 -2.58
C PRO A 134 14.89 -18.11 -1.78
N ARG A 135 15.02 -17.98 -0.45
CA ARG A 135 13.91 -17.53 0.42
C ARG A 135 13.49 -16.09 0.10
N LYS A 136 14.45 -15.24 -0.21
CA LYS A 136 14.22 -13.85 -0.61
C LYS A 136 13.48 -13.74 -1.93
N LEU A 137 13.79 -14.60 -2.90
CA LEU A 137 13.09 -14.63 -4.19
C LEU A 137 11.64 -15.13 -4.03
N TYR A 138 11.42 -16.16 -3.22
CA TYR A 138 10.05 -16.60 -2.87
C TYR A 138 9.27 -15.51 -2.12
N ALA A 139 9.90 -14.80 -1.19
CA ALA A 139 9.27 -13.68 -0.49
C ALA A 139 8.82 -12.59 -1.48
N PHE A 140 9.64 -12.23 -2.47
CA PHE A 140 9.23 -11.26 -3.49
C PHE A 140 8.08 -11.77 -4.35
N SER A 141 8.12 -13.05 -4.75
CA SER A 141 7.01 -13.67 -5.49
C SER A 141 5.71 -13.59 -4.70
N ALA A 142 5.74 -13.82 -3.38
CA ALA A 142 4.54 -13.68 -2.54
C ALA A 142 4.06 -12.23 -2.45
N ILE A 143 4.96 -11.25 -2.35
CA ILE A 143 4.64 -9.81 -2.28
C ILE A 143 4.10 -9.29 -3.62
N SER A 144 4.47 -9.89 -4.74
CA SER A 144 3.96 -9.48 -6.06
C SER A 144 2.45 -9.69 -6.21
N ILE A 145 1.86 -10.68 -5.52
CA ILE A 145 0.43 -10.99 -5.59
C ILE A 145 -0.44 -9.81 -5.09
N PRO A 146 -0.26 -9.30 -3.85
CA PRO A 146 -1.05 -8.16 -3.38
C PRO A 146 -0.77 -6.87 -4.16
N ILE A 147 0.45 -6.66 -4.70
CA ILE A 147 0.74 -5.53 -5.60
C ILE A 147 -0.15 -5.57 -6.84
N VAL A 148 -0.29 -6.74 -7.47
CA VAL A 148 -1.11 -6.89 -8.67
C VAL A 148 -2.60 -6.79 -8.35
N LEU A 149 -3.04 -7.37 -7.22
CA LEU A 149 -4.43 -7.25 -6.77
C LEU A 149 -4.81 -5.79 -6.52
N GLU A 150 -3.94 -5.00 -5.91
CA GLU A 150 -4.15 -3.57 -5.71
C GLU A 150 -4.25 -2.83 -7.05
N SER A 151 -3.32 -3.05 -7.98
CA SER A 151 -3.37 -2.44 -9.32
C SER A 151 -4.66 -2.77 -10.09
N LEU A 152 -5.07 -4.04 -10.05
CA LEU A 152 -6.31 -4.47 -10.70
C LEU A 152 -7.53 -3.88 -10.01
N GLY A 153 -7.48 -3.75 -8.69
CA GLY A 153 -8.49 -3.05 -7.89
C GLY A 153 -8.65 -1.60 -8.33
N ASP A 154 -7.55 -0.86 -8.48
CA ASP A 154 -7.58 0.54 -8.94
C ASP A 154 -8.21 0.65 -10.34
N LEU A 155 -7.75 -0.19 -11.29
CA LEU A 155 -8.27 -0.23 -12.65
C LEU A 155 -9.77 -0.57 -12.67
N TYR A 156 -10.18 -1.53 -11.84
CA TYR A 156 -11.58 -1.95 -11.73
C TYR A 156 -12.45 -0.86 -11.07
N LEU A 157 -11.95 -0.19 -10.04
CA LEU A 157 -12.65 0.91 -9.37
C LEU A 157 -12.95 2.02 -10.37
N PHE A 158 -11.93 2.57 -11.04
CA PHE A 158 -12.12 3.68 -11.96
C PHE A 158 -12.87 3.32 -13.25
N SER A 159 -12.85 2.05 -13.67
CA SER A 159 -13.69 1.58 -14.79
C SER A 159 -15.15 1.29 -14.39
N SER A 160 -15.39 0.98 -13.11
CA SER A 160 -16.71 0.64 -12.58
C SER A 160 -17.44 1.79 -11.90
N ILE A 161 -16.83 3.00 -11.83
CA ILE A 161 -17.54 4.23 -11.48
C ILE A 161 -18.53 4.53 -12.63
N LYS A 162 -19.68 3.87 -12.57
CA LYS A 162 -20.91 4.24 -13.25
C LYS A 162 -21.91 4.55 -12.15
N PRO A 163 -22.48 5.76 -12.10
CA PRO A 163 -23.45 6.08 -11.08
C PRO A 163 -24.66 5.14 -11.25
N PRO A 164 -25.05 4.37 -10.22
CA PRO A 164 -26.33 3.67 -10.27
C PRO A 164 -27.44 4.71 -10.42
N PRO A 165 -28.37 4.53 -11.38
CA PRO A 165 -29.49 5.45 -11.54
C PRO A 165 -30.41 5.34 -10.32
N GLY A 166 -30.52 6.42 -9.54
CA GLY A 166 -31.59 6.58 -8.55
C GLY A 166 -31.25 6.37 -7.06
N SER A 167 -29.99 6.14 -6.66
CA SER A 167 -29.62 6.09 -5.23
C SER A 167 -28.98 7.40 -4.78
N GLY A 168 -29.72 8.23 -4.03
CA GLY A 168 -29.16 9.38 -3.35
C GLY A 168 -28.11 8.92 -2.34
N LEU A 169 -26.84 9.30 -2.54
CA LEU A 169 -25.78 9.05 -1.58
C LEU A 169 -25.98 9.95 -0.36
N SER A 170 -25.98 9.39 0.85
CA SER A 170 -26.10 10.19 2.08
C SER A 170 -24.83 11.04 2.26
N CYS A 171 -24.95 12.35 2.03
CA CYS A 171 -23.87 13.31 2.16
C CYS A 171 -23.43 13.50 3.62
N CYS A 172 -22.14 13.81 3.83
CA CYS A 172 -21.56 14.09 5.15
C CYS A 172 -22.04 15.41 5.81
N SER A 173 -23.01 16.13 5.23
CA SER A 173 -23.48 17.43 5.74
C SER A 173 -24.84 17.36 6.45
N THR A 174 -25.52 16.21 6.48
CA THR A 174 -26.77 16.11 7.24
C THR A 174 -26.47 15.87 8.71
N VAL A 175 -26.74 16.89 9.53
CA VAL A 175 -26.63 16.90 11.00
C VAL A 175 -27.37 15.71 11.65
N ALA A 176 -28.35 15.13 10.95
CA ALA A 176 -29.12 13.97 11.41
C ALA A 176 -28.39 12.62 11.31
N ASP A 177 -27.33 12.48 10.51
CA ASP A 177 -26.59 11.20 10.32
C ASP A 177 -25.34 11.07 11.21
N VAL A 178 -25.09 12.05 12.09
CA VAL A 178 -23.92 12.06 12.99
C VAL A 178 -24.09 11.11 14.17
N ALA A 179 -25.34 10.82 14.56
CA ALA A 179 -25.65 10.01 15.75
C ALA A 179 -25.40 8.50 15.58
N SER A 180 -25.41 7.98 14.35
CA SER A 180 -25.29 6.54 14.07
C SER A 180 -23.87 6.11 13.66
N ARG A 181 -22.90 7.03 13.65
CA ARG A 181 -21.51 6.71 13.31
C ARG A 181 -20.70 6.40 14.58
N PRO A 182 -20.23 5.16 14.78
CA PRO A 182 -19.40 4.81 15.94
C PRO A 182 -18.11 5.63 15.98
N THR A 183 -17.58 6.05 14.83
CA THR A 183 -16.40 6.93 14.72
C THR A 183 -16.68 8.36 15.20
N ALA A 184 -17.90 8.89 15.02
CA ALA A 184 -18.28 10.21 15.50
C ALA A 184 -18.63 10.17 17.00
N LEU A 185 -19.23 9.06 17.46
CA LEU A 185 -19.52 8.84 18.88
C LEU A 185 -18.23 8.67 19.70
N VAL A 186 -17.29 7.85 19.23
CA VAL A 186 -16.00 7.63 19.91
C VAL A 186 -15.11 8.87 19.84
N ALA A 187 -15.06 9.58 18.69
CA ALA A 187 -14.31 10.83 18.58
C ALA A 187 -14.93 11.97 19.40
N GLY A 188 -16.27 12.02 19.51
CA GLY A 188 -16.98 13.00 20.33
C GLY A 188 -16.80 12.75 21.84
N ILE A 189 -16.76 11.50 22.27
CA ILE A 189 -16.58 11.12 23.68
C ILE A 189 -15.12 11.30 24.13
N PHE A 190 -14.13 11.01 23.28
CA PHE A 190 -12.71 11.09 23.66
C PHE A 190 -11.97 12.38 23.26
N LEU A 191 -12.34 13.08 22.17
CA LEU A 191 -11.53 14.16 21.61
C LEU A 191 -12.25 15.52 21.43
N GLY A 192 -13.54 15.62 21.75
CA GLY A 192 -14.30 16.87 21.63
C GLY A 192 -14.51 17.37 20.19
N PRO A 193 -15.09 18.57 19.99
CA PRO A 193 -15.63 19.03 18.68
C PRO A 193 -14.61 19.27 17.56
N GLY A 194 -13.33 18.98 17.76
CA GLY A 194 -12.24 19.12 16.78
C GLY A 194 -11.46 17.84 16.49
N GLY A 195 -11.94 16.67 16.96
CA GLY A 195 -11.17 15.41 16.99
C GLY A 195 -10.69 14.86 15.64
N ALA A 196 -11.33 15.23 14.52
CA ALA A 196 -10.90 14.77 13.19
C ALA A 196 -9.53 15.35 12.77
N GLY A 197 -9.25 16.61 13.11
CA GLY A 197 -7.94 17.23 12.87
C GLY A 197 -6.87 16.63 13.79
N VAL A 198 -7.24 16.29 15.02
CA VAL A 198 -6.33 15.66 15.99
C VAL A 198 -6.00 14.22 15.57
N ALA A 199 -6.98 13.45 15.08
CA ALA A 199 -6.75 12.09 14.59
C ALA A 199 -5.89 12.03 13.32
N PHE A 200 -6.07 12.98 12.39
CA PHE A 200 -5.20 13.11 11.23
C PHE A 200 -3.79 13.52 11.63
N ASN A 201 -3.65 14.50 12.54
CA ASN A 201 -2.35 14.93 13.04
C ASN A 201 -1.63 13.83 13.84
N THR A 202 -2.33 13.07 14.69
CA THR A 202 -1.70 11.95 15.42
C THR A 202 -1.30 10.83 14.48
N TYR A 203 -2.07 10.57 13.43
CA TYR A 203 -1.71 9.62 12.38
C TYR A 203 -0.47 10.05 11.59
N VAL A 204 -0.41 11.32 11.17
CA VAL A 204 0.76 11.89 10.49
C VAL A 204 1.98 11.87 11.41
N LEU A 205 1.80 12.23 12.68
CA LEU A 205 2.88 12.22 13.68
C LEU A 205 3.39 10.80 13.93
N ALA A 206 2.50 9.81 14.06
CA ALA A 206 2.86 8.41 14.21
C ALA A 206 3.62 7.88 12.99
N THR A 207 3.21 8.28 11.79
CA THR A 207 3.87 7.92 10.53
C THR A 207 5.25 8.57 10.41
N LEU A 208 5.39 9.85 10.77
CA LEU A 208 6.67 10.54 10.80
C LEU A 208 7.61 9.97 11.86
N LEU A 209 7.11 9.65 13.05
CA LEU A 209 7.88 8.98 14.10
C LEU A 209 8.32 7.59 13.66
N PHE A 210 7.46 6.86 12.95
CA PHE A 210 7.80 5.57 12.41
C PHE A 210 8.89 5.64 11.33
N LEU A 211 8.77 6.60 10.40
CA LEU A 211 9.78 6.85 9.38
C LEU A 211 11.11 7.31 10.00
N ALA A 212 11.07 8.21 10.99
CA ALA A 212 12.25 8.65 11.73
C ALA A 212 12.90 7.51 12.53
N PHE A 213 12.09 6.62 13.09
CA PHE A 213 12.58 5.43 13.78
C PHE A 213 13.23 4.44 12.80
N LEU A 214 12.63 4.21 11.63
CA LEU A 214 13.23 3.38 10.60
C LEU A 214 14.55 3.97 10.08
N THR A 215 14.61 5.28 9.82
CA THR A 215 15.86 5.93 9.39
C THR A 215 16.92 5.88 10.50
N PHE A 216 16.54 6.05 11.76
CA PHE A 216 17.44 5.93 12.92
C PHE A 216 17.96 4.50 13.13
N VAL A 217 17.10 3.48 12.99
CA VAL A 217 17.49 2.06 13.10
C VAL A 217 18.41 1.65 11.95
N VAL A 218 18.12 2.13 10.74
CA VAL A 218 18.99 1.95 9.56
C VAL A 218 20.35 2.63 9.78
N TRP A 219 20.37 3.81 10.41
CA TRP A 219 21.60 4.54 10.71
C TRP A 219 22.45 3.82 11.79
N LYS A 220 21.85 3.34 12.88
CA LYS A 220 22.60 2.70 13.98
C LYS A 220 22.93 1.23 13.80
N GLY A 221 22.49 0.61 12.71
CA GLY A 221 22.86 -0.78 12.39
C GLY A 221 22.39 -1.81 13.43
N LEU A 222 21.31 -1.54 14.17
CA LEU A 222 20.82 -2.38 15.26
C LEU A 222 19.66 -3.28 14.80
N TRP A 223 19.96 -4.19 13.88
CA TRP A 223 18.97 -4.97 13.10
C TRP A 223 18.21 -6.05 13.89
N ARG A 224 18.67 -6.45 15.09
CA ARG A 224 17.94 -7.40 15.96
C ARG A 224 16.69 -6.78 16.63
N LEU A 225 16.68 -5.47 16.87
CA LEU A 225 15.52 -4.79 17.47
C LEU A 225 14.43 -4.47 16.43
N SER A 226 14.80 -4.32 15.15
CA SER A 226 13.89 -3.92 14.07
C SER A 226 12.77 -4.94 13.86
N TYR A 227 13.05 -6.25 13.91
CA TYR A 227 12.02 -7.29 13.77
C TYR A 227 11.02 -7.32 14.94
N LEU A 228 11.48 -7.06 16.18
CA LEU A 228 10.62 -6.97 17.36
C LEU A 228 9.75 -5.70 17.33
N VAL A 229 10.30 -4.59 16.84
CA VAL A 229 9.55 -3.33 16.76
C VAL A 229 8.59 -3.31 15.58
N ILE A 230 8.93 -3.91 14.42
CA ILE A 230 7.99 -4.15 13.32
C ILE A 230 6.85 -5.08 13.77
N GLY A 231 7.15 -6.10 14.60
CA GLY A 231 6.13 -6.96 15.22
C GLY A 231 5.24 -6.22 16.22
N CYS A 232 5.81 -5.39 17.10
CA CYS A 232 5.05 -4.57 18.04
C CYS A 232 4.23 -3.48 17.33
N ILE A 233 4.69 -2.96 16.21
CA ILE A 233 3.96 -1.92 15.45
C ILE A 233 2.87 -2.55 14.59
N MET A 234 3.08 -3.75 14.04
CA MET A 234 1.98 -4.57 13.51
C MET A 234 0.93 -4.84 14.60
N ALA A 235 1.33 -5.18 15.83
CA ALA A 235 0.40 -5.40 16.93
C ALA A 235 -0.34 -4.11 17.36
N VAL A 236 0.36 -2.98 17.45
CA VAL A 236 -0.22 -1.67 17.85
C VAL A 236 -1.07 -1.04 16.74
N ILE A 237 -0.82 -1.35 15.46
CA ILE A 237 -1.69 -0.96 14.33
C ILE A 237 -2.89 -1.90 14.23
N LEU A 238 -2.75 -3.20 14.55
CA LEU A 238 -3.86 -4.16 14.56
C LEU A 238 -4.76 -4.07 15.80
N LEU A 239 -4.25 -3.61 16.95
CA LEU A 239 -5.01 -3.44 18.19
C LEU A 239 -6.21 -2.47 18.08
N PRO A 240 -6.10 -1.29 17.44
CA PRO A 240 -7.27 -0.44 17.19
C PRO A 240 -8.17 -1.00 16.07
N ILE A 241 -7.66 -1.89 15.20
CA ILE A 241 -8.43 -2.50 14.10
C ILE A 241 -9.33 -3.64 14.61
N PHE A 242 -8.91 -4.39 15.64
CA PHE A 242 -9.73 -5.46 16.24
C PHE A 242 -10.86 -4.94 17.14
N TRP A 243 -10.78 -3.68 17.58
CA TRP A 243 -11.80 -3.03 18.43
C TRP A 243 -12.89 -2.29 17.62
N ILE A 244 -12.83 -2.34 16.28
CA ILE A 244 -13.78 -1.72 15.34
C ILE A 244 -14.66 -2.78 14.63
N ALA A 245 -14.54 -4.06 15.01
CA ALA A 245 -15.48 -5.12 14.61
C ALA A 245 -16.80 -5.01 15.38
#